data_AF-A0A2E7MM53-F1
#
_entry.id   AF-A0A2E7MM53-F1
#
_cell.length_a   1.000
_cell.length_b   1.000
_cell.length_c   1.000
_cell.angle_alpha   90.00
_cell.angle_beta   90.00
_cell.angle_gamma   90.00
#
_symmetry.space_group_name_H-M   'P 1'
#
loop_
_entity.id
_entity.type
_entity.pdbx_description
1 polymer ?
#
loop_
_entity_poly.entity_id
_entity_poly.type
_entity_poly.pdbx_seq_one_letter_code
_entity_poly.pdbx_strand_id
1 'polypeptide(L)'
;MSAKAVVGQGEIVASLRQMGLREGDGVMVHSSLSSIGHVEGGAATVVEAFLALLGPQGTLMVPTFTHSGTEYFDPLESPSKNGAITEAVRHHPTSRRSLHPTHAVTVIGPDAEELIEDDLERGALGRDCALDRLAQKGGWILLLGVDHQANSIIHIGEDYAGDPGRHTRFSPQNPKAVILKHPERGEMEVLLTSMMGSTVAFEKMEEELRRRGQIVDGKIGAARCALMKGRDVLKATEDILRPIFAA
;
A
#
# COMPACT_ATOMS: atom_id res chain seq x y z
N MET A 1 4.60 23.66 -29.68
CA MET A 1 4.52 22.84 -28.46
C MET A 1 3.27 21.97 -28.61
N SER A 2 3.40 20.64 -28.65
CA SER A 2 2.22 19.77 -28.66
C SER A 2 1.51 19.94 -27.32
N ALA A 3 0.20 20.20 -27.32
CA ALA A 3 -0.58 20.12 -26.09
C ALA A 3 -0.34 18.74 -25.46
N LYS A 4 0.00 18.69 -24.17
CA LYS A 4 0.06 17.41 -23.45
C LYS A 4 -1.33 16.81 -23.52
N ALA A 5 -1.45 15.59 -24.02
CA ALA A 5 -2.71 14.86 -24.01
C ALA A 5 -3.20 14.78 -22.55
N VAL A 6 -4.49 15.10 -22.35
CA VAL A 6 -5.14 15.05 -21.05
C VAL A 6 -5.61 13.62 -20.80
N VAL A 7 -5.21 13.06 -19.66
CA VAL A 7 -5.60 11.70 -19.25
C VAL A 7 -6.93 11.78 -18.51
N GLY A 8 -7.96 11.16 -19.05
CA GLY A 8 -9.31 11.12 -18.48
C GLY A 8 -9.63 9.78 -17.78
N GLN A 9 -10.72 9.75 -17.02
CA GLN A 9 -11.16 8.56 -16.26
C GLN A 9 -11.25 7.29 -17.13
N GLY A 10 -11.83 7.39 -18.32
CA GLY A 10 -12.03 6.25 -19.23
C GLY A 10 -10.71 5.61 -19.71
N GLU A 11 -9.68 6.43 -19.93
CA GLU A 11 -8.34 5.95 -20.32
C GLU A 11 -7.68 5.17 -19.16
N ILE A 12 -7.82 5.68 -17.94
CA ILE A 12 -7.32 5.01 -16.73
C ILE A 12 -8.01 3.65 -16.56
N VAL A 13 -9.35 3.60 -16.66
CA VAL A 13 -10.12 2.35 -16.57
C VAL A 13 -9.70 1.35 -17.64
N ALA A 14 -9.55 1.79 -18.90
CA ALA A 14 -9.15 0.92 -20.00
C ALA A 14 -7.75 0.32 -19.77
N SER A 15 -6.81 1.13 -19.30
CA SER A 15 -5.44 0.71 -18.99
C SER A 15 -5.39 -0.32 -17.86
N LEU A 16 -6.12 -0.07 -16.77
CA LEU A 16 -6.22 -1.01 -15.63
C LEU A 16 -6.84 -2.35 -16.06
N ARG A 17 -7.88 -2.32 -16.92
CA ARG A 17 -8.46 -3.54 -17.50
C ARG A 17 -7.46 -4.28 -18.39
N GLN A 18 -6.71 -3.57 -19.21
CA GLN A 18 -5.70 -4.18 -20.07
C GLN A 18 -4.62 -4.91 -19.26
N MET A 19 -4.24 -4.36 -18.10
CA MET A 19 -3.30 -4.99 -17.17
C MET A 19 -3.88 -6.19 -16.42
N GLY A 20 -5.19 -6.41 -16.48
CA GLY A 20 -5.82 -7.61 -15.91
C GLY A 20 -6.70 -7.37 -14.68
N LEU A 21 -6.80 -6.13 -14.15
CA LEU A 21 -7.75 -5.84 -13.08
C LEU A 21 -9.19 -5.97 -13.57
N ARG A 22 -10.07 -6.49 -12.70
CA ARG A 22 -11.48 -6.77 -12.98
C ARG A 22 -12.36 -6.21 -11.87
N GLU A 23 -13.67 -6.18 -12.14
CA GLU A 23 -14.68 -5.92 -11.13
C GLU A 23 -14.58 -6.96 -9.99
N GLY A 24 -14.75 -6.52 -8.75
CA GLY A 24 -14.64 -7.36 -7.56
C GLY A 24 -13.20 -7.61 -7.07
N ASP A 25 -12.17 -7.18 -7.81
CA ASP A 25 -10.79 -7.32 -7.33
C ASP A 25 -10.52 -6.45 -6.10
N GLY A 26 -9.59 -6.93 -5.25
CA GLY A 26 -8.93 -6.11 -4.25
C GLY A 26 -7.55 -5.66 -4.75
N VAL A 27 -7.19 -4.38 -4.58
CA VAL A 27 -5.88 -3.85 -5.00
C VAL A 27 -5.32 -2.83 -4.02
N MET A 28 -4.05 -3.00 -3.66
CA MET A 28 -3.23 -1.98 -2.99
C MET A 28 -2.50 -1.16 -4.04
N VAL A 29 -2.62 0.16 -3.98
CA VAL A 29 -2.02 1.08 -4.97
C VAL A 29 -0.95 1.95 -4.34
N HIS A 30 0.30 1.76 -4.75
CA HIS A 30 1.38 2.71 -4.56
C HIS A 30 1.47 3.61 -5.79
N SER A 31 1.53 4.93 -5.64
CA SER A 31 1.34 5.82 -6.78
C SER A 31 2.14 7.12 -6.76
N SER A 32 2.38 7.65 -7.96
CA SER A 32 2.89 8.99 -8.20
C SER A 32 2.02 9.71 -9.23
N LEU A 33 1.15 10.63 -8.80
CA LEU A 33 0.24 11.35 -9.70
C LEU A 33 1.00 12.13 -10.80
N SER A 34 2.13 12.73 -10.46
CA SER A 34 2.94 13.53 -11.40
C SER A 34 3.52 12.70 -12.54
N SER A 35 3.73 11.40 -12.33
CA SER A 35 4.23 10.49 -13.36
C SER A 35 3.20 10.20 -14.48
N ILE A 36 1.90 10.36 -14.20
CA ILE A 36 0.82 10.11 -15.17
C ILE A 36 0.79 11.19 -16.25
N GLY A 37 1.16 12.42 -15.88
CA GLY A 37 1.03 13.60 -16.72
C GLY A 37 -0.12 14.48 -16.25
N HIS A 38 -0.85 15.09 -17.19
CA HIS A 38 -1.99 15.93 -16.85
C HIS A 38 -3.26 15.07 -16.77
N VAL A 39 -3.76 14.84 -15.56
CA VAL A 39 -5.02 14.14 -15.32
C VAL A 39 -6.14 15.16 -15.19
N GLU A 40 -7.18 15.03 -16.02
CA GLU A 40 -8.40 15.84 -15.89
C GLU A 40 -8.97 15.65 -14.48
N GLY A 41 -9.27 16.71 -13.72
CA GLY A 41 -9.77 16.59 -12.35
C GLY A 41 -8.75 16.08 -11.31
N GLY A 42 -7.50 15.82 -11.70
CA GLY A 42 -6.41 15.47 -10.79
C GLY A 42 -6.58 14.11 -10.10
N ALA A 43 -6.22 14.06 -8.81
CA ALA A 43 -6.22 12.81 -8.02
C ALA A 43 -7.62 12.18 -7.91
N ALA A 44 -8.67 12.98 -7.81
CA ALA A 44 -10.05 12.51 -7.65
C ALA A 44 -10.46 11.59 -8.82
N THR A 45 -10.14 11.99 -10.06
CA THR A 45 -10.40 11.18 -11.27
C THR A 45 -9.68 9.84 -11.26
N VAL A 46 -8.49 9.77 -10.68
CA VAL A 46 -7.78 8.48 -10.51
C VAL A 46 -8.55 7.58 -9.55
N VAL A 47 -8.98 8.12 -8.40
CA VAL A 47 -9.78 7.38 -7.42
C VAL A 47 -11.09 6.91 -8.04
N GLU A 48 -11.81 7.78 -8.74
CA GLU A 48 -13.06 7.45 -9.43
C GLU A 48 -12.86 6.39 -10.52
N ALA A 49 -11.73 6.39 -11.21
CA ALA A 49 -11.42 5.33 -12.19
C ALA A 49 -11.23 3.96 -11.51
N PHE A 50 -10.54 3.90 -10.37
CA PHE A 50 -10.44 2.66 -9.59
C PHE A 50 -11.81 2.20 -9.11
N LEU A 51 -12.60 3.07 -8.49
CA LEU A 51 -13.92 2.71 -7.97
C LEU A 51 -14.88 2.27 -9.09
N ALA A 52 -14.86 2.94 -10.25
CA ALA A 52 -15.66 2.55 -11.40
C ALA A 52 -15.25 1.20 -11.99
N LEU A 53 -13.96 0.86 -11.97
CA LEU A 53 -13.47 -0.44 -12.44
C LEU A 53 -13.79 -1.57 -11.46
N LEU A 54 -13.47 -1.37 -10.19
CA LEU A 54 -13.56 -2.39 -9.15
C LEU A 54 -15.02 -2.68 -8.79
N GLY A 55 -15.91 -1.71 -9.00
CA GLY A 55 -17.34 -1.84 -8.73
C GLY A 55 -17.64 -1.97 -7.23
N PRO A 56 -18.92 -2.18 -6.86
CA PRO A 56 -19.35 -2.17 -5.47
C PRO A 56 -18.83 -3.36 -4.64
N GLN A 57 -18.32 -4.40 -5.29
CA GLN A 57 -17.76 -5.59 -4.64
C GLN A 57 -16.23 -5.56 -4.53
N GLY A 58 -15.57 -4.62 -5.22
CA GLY A 58 -14.11 -4.53 -5.20
C GLY A 58 -13.58 -3.68 -4.06
N THR A 59 -12.28 -3.80 -3.81
CA THR A 59 -11.59 -3.13 -2.69
C THR A 59 -10.39 -2.33 -3.18
N LEU A 60 -10.38 -1.03 -2.90
CA LEU A 60 -9.24 -0.15 -3.12
C LEU A 60 -8.54 0.12 -1.78
N MET A 61 -7.27 -0.27 -1.67
CA MET A 61 -6.40 0.04 -0.54
C MET A 61 -5.25 0.96 -0.99
N VAL A 62 -4.86 1.91 -0.14
CA VAL A 62 -3.70 2.77 -0.37
C VAL A 62 -2.92 2.98 0.93
N PRO A 63 -1.59 3.22 0.85
CA PRO A 63 -0.82 3.62 2.00
C PRO A 63 -1.17 5.06 2.36
N THR A 64 -1.60 5.32 3.59
CA THR A 64 -1.76 6.68 4.13
C THR A 64 -0.82 6.88 5.31
N PHE A 65 0.45 6.53 5.09
CA PHE A 65 1.48 6.55 6.11
C PHE A 65 1.80 7.98 6.54
N THR A 66 2.12 8.13 7.82
CA THR A 66 2.67 9.36 8.41
C THR A 66 4.16 9.18 8.79
N HIS A 67 4.65 7.93 8.67
CA HIS A 67 6.00 7.44 8.86
C HIS A 67 6.52 7.52 10.30
N SER A 68 7.72 6.98 10.53
CA SER A 68 8.34 6.80 11.86
C SER A 68 8.53 8.08 12.69
N GLY A 69 8.43 9.25 12.07
CA GLY A 69 8.56 10.55 12.74
C GLY A 69 7.28 11.02 13.46
N THR A 70 6.17 10.31 13.33
CA THR A 70 4.88 10.72 13.89
C THR A 70 4.87 10.71 15.41
N GLU A 71 4.45 11.82 16.01
CA GLU A 71 4.28 11.97 17.47
C GLU A 71 2.80 12.04 17.85
N TYR A 72 1.95 12.48 16.93
CA TYR A 72 0.50 12.55 17.06
C TYR A 72 -0.16 11.99 15.79
N PHE A 73 -1.18 11.16 15.97
CA PHE A 73 -1.97 10.61 14.89
C PHE A 73 -3.47 10.69 15.21
N ASP A 74 -4.19 11.41 14.36
CA ASP A 74 -5.64 11.40 14.26
C ASP A 74 -6.01 10.75 12.93
N PRO A 75 -6.69 9.59 12.90
CA PRO A 75 -7.02 8.89 11.66
C PRO A 75 -7.90 9.73 10.71
N LEU A 76 -8.69 10.66 11.24
CA LEU A 76 -9.59 11.55 10.48
C LEU A 76 -8.85 12.79 9.94
N GLU A 77 -7.90 13.33 10.69
CA GLU A 77 -7.28 14.63 10.37
C GLU A 77 -5.85 14.54 9.85
N SER A 78 -5.07 13.54 10.27
CA SER A 78 -3.64 13.46 9.93
C SER A 78 -3.44 13.19 8.43
N PRO A 79 -2.74 14.06 7.69
CA PRO A 79 -2.60 13.89 6.25
C PRO A 79 -1.73 12.67 5.90
N SER A 80 -2.01 12.07 4.75
CA SER A 80 -1.11 11.09 4.13
C SER A 80 0.18 11.76 3.66
N LYS A 81 1.32 11.09 3.84
CA LYS A 81 2.61 11.49 3.26
C LYS A 81 2.94 10.74 1.97
N ASN A 82 2.03 9.92 1.44
CA ASN A 82 2.25 9.06 0.26
C ASN A 82 1.65 9.60 -1.04
N GLY A 83 1.47 10.91 -1.14
CA GLY A 83 1.08 11.60 -2.37
C GLY A 83 -0.42 11.79 -2.55
N ALA A 84 -0.77 12.62 -3.55
CA ALA A 84 -2.10 13.20 -3.70
C ALA A 84 -3.24 12.18 -3.93
N ILE A 85 -2.96 11.05 -4.59
CA ILE A 85 -3.97 10.00 -4.81
C ILE A 85 -4.36 9.36 -3.47
N THR A 86 -3.37 9.05 -2.62
CA THR A 86 -3.63 8.46 -1.31
C THR A 86 -4.42 9.39 -0.39
N GLU A 87 -4.16 10.70 -0.49
CA GLU A 87 -4.90 11.72 0.25
C GLU A 87 -6.33 11.90 -0.28
N ALA A 88 -6.54 11.81 -1.60
CA ALA A 88 -7.87 11.82 -2.19
C ALA A 88 -8.71 10.61 -1.73
N VAL A 89 -8.11 9.41 -1.62
CA VAL A 89 -8.77 8.23 -1.04
C VAL A 89 -9.11 8.44 0.43
N ARG A 90 -8.22 9.05 1.22
CA ARG A 90 -8.46 9.38 2.65
C ARG A 90 -9.68 10.28 2.85
N HIS A 91 -9.89 11.22 1.94
CA HIS A 91 -11.05 12.12 1.99
C HIS A 91 -12.33 11.54 1.39
N HIS A 92 -12.28 10.35 0.79
CA HIS A 92 -13.47 9.75 0.20
C HIS A 92 -14.50 9.39 1.29
N PRO A 93 -15.80 9.74 1.14
CA PRO A 93 -16.80 9.60 2.21
C PRO A 93 -17.01 8.17 2.74
N THR A 94 -16.75 7.17 1.89
CA THR A 94 -16.91 5.75 2.24
C THR A 94 -15.61 5.08 2.68
N SER A 95 -14.51 5.84 2.74
CA SER A 95 -13.23 5.27 3.15
C SER A 95 -13.22 4.91 4.65
N ARG A 96 -12.36 3.95 4.99
CA ARG A 96 -12.00 3.60 6.36
C ARG A 96 -10.49 3.60 6.46
N ARG A 97 -9.95 4.14 7.53
CA ARG A 97 -8.50 4.22 7.76
C ARG A 97 -8.13 3.44 9.01
N SER A 98 -7.07 2.64 8.90
CA SER A 98 -6.56 1.88 10.04
C SER A 98 -5.92 2.78 11.09
N LEU A 99 -5.76 2.26 12.31
CA LEU A 99 -5.35 3.03 13.47
C LEU A 99 -3.84 3.02 13.71
N HIS A 100 -3.05 2.29 12.91
CA HIS A 100 -1.61 2.21 13.13
C HIS A 100 -0.94 3.58 12.89
N PRO A 101 -0.38 4.26 13.91
CA PRO A 101 -0.06 5.68 13.82
C PRO A 101 0.91 6.05 12.72
N THR A 102 1.94 5.23 12.49
CA THR A 102 2.97 5.50 11.47
C THR A 102 2.64 4.98 10.07
N HIS A 103 1.88 3.88 9.97
CA HIS A 103 1.75 3.05 8.76
C HIS A 103 0.29 2.72 8.46
N ALA A 104 -0.62 3.63 8.80
CA ALA A 104 -2.04 3.47 8.50
C ALA A 104 -2.29 3.26 7.00
N VAL A 105 -3.23 2.38 6.67
CA VAL A 105 -3.76 2.23 5.32
C VAL A 105 -5.18 2.79 5.26
N THR A 106 -5.59 3.24 4.09
CA THR A 106 -6.98 3.61 3.83
C THR A 106 -7.58 2.66 2.82
N VAL A 107 -8.80 2.19 3.11
CA VAL A 107 -9.52 1.20 2.32
C VAL A 107 -10.91 1.75 1.95
N ILE A 108 -11.32 1.52 0.70
CA ILE A 108 -12.70 1.68 0.23
C ILE A 108 -13.15 0.33 -0.34
N GLY A 109 -14.29 -0.18 0.11
CA GLY A 109 -14.84 -1.44 -0.36
C GLY A 109 -15.60 -2.18 0.75
N PRO A 110 -16.28 -3.29 0.42
CA PRO A 110 -17.04 -4.08 1.40
C PRO A 110 -16.16 -4.71 2.48
N ASP A 111 -14.89 -5.01 2.15
CA ASP A 111 -13.94 -5.66 3.06
C ASP A 111 -13.19 -4.66 3.96
N ALA A 112 -13.48 -3.36 3.86
CA ALA A 112 -12.68 -2.32 4.48
C ALA A 112 -12.56 -2.48 6.01
N GLU A 113 -13.66 -2.82 6.68
CA GLU A 113 -13.71 -2.96 8.14
C GLU A 113 -12.93 -4.19 8.63
N GLU A 114 -13.15 -5.35 8.00
CA GLU A 114 -12.42 -6.59 8.29
C GLU A 114 -10.91 -6.46 8.04
N LEU A 115 -10.52 -5.79 6.95
CA LEU A 115 -9.11 -5.66 6.58
C LEU A 115 -8.33 -4.84 7.59
N ILE A 116 -8.90 -3.77 8.14
CA ILE A 116 -8.19 -2.87 9.05
C ILE A 116 -8.42 -3.20 10.54
N GLU A 117 -9.23 -4.21 10.83
CA GLU A 117 -9.53 -4.64 12.20
C GLU A 117 -8.24 -5.00 12.96
N ASP A 118 -8.05 -4.40 14.12
CA ASP A 118 -6.87 -4.58 14.99
C ASP A 118 -5.51 -4.30 14.31
N ASP A 119 -5.45 -3.54 13.21
CA ASP A 119 -4.20 -3.27 12.47
C ASP A 119 -3.15 -2.55 13.34
N LEU A 120 -3.58 -1.84 14.38
CA LEU A 120 -2.69 -1.26 15.40
C LEU A 120 -1.94 -2.36 16.16
N GLU A 121 -2.65 -3.38 16.63
CA GLU A 121 -2.15 -4.49 17.43
C GLU A 121 -1.26 -5.44 16.62
N ARG A 122 -1.51 -5.56 15.30
CA ARG A 122 -0.69 -6.37 14.38
C ARG A 122 0.68 -5.74 14.08
N GLY A 123 0.84 -4.45 14.38
CA GLY A 123 2.06 -3.70 14.13
C GLY A 123 2.27 -3.34 12.66
N ALA A 124 3.24 -2.49 12.40
CA ALA A 124 3.44 -1.90 11.09
C ALA A 124 3.95 -2.93 10.07
N LEU A 125 3.13 -3.22 9.06
CA LEU A 125 3.48 -4.09 7.93
C LEU A 125 3.97 -5.47 8.38
N GLY A 126 3.42 -6.01 9.47
CA GLY A 126 3.65 -7.38 9.94
C GLY A 126 2.73 -8.41 9.31
N ARG A 127 2.91 -9.69 9.67
CA ARG A 127 1.94 -10.74 9.33
C ARG A 127 0.55 -10.38 9.86
N ASP A 128 -0.47 -10.71 9.09
CA ASP A 128 -1.88 -10.46 9.43
C ASP A 128 -2.24 -8.96 9.59
N CYS A 129 -1.37 -8.03 9.19
CA CYS A 129 -1.77 -6.63 9.04
C CYS A 129 -2.69 -6.45 7.82
N ALA A 130 -3.29 -5.28 7.66
CA ALA A 130 -4.31 -5.05 6.63
C ALA A 130 -3.86 -5.40 5.20
N LEU A 131 -2.63 -5.04 4.84
CA LEU A 131 -2.06 -5.36 3.52
C LEU A 131 -1.77 -6.86 3.34
N ASP A 132 -1.36 -7.58 4.39
CA ASP A 132 -1.21 -9.04 4.32
C ASP A 132 -2.57 -9.70 4.12
N ARG A 133 -3.60 -9.29 4.88
CA ARG A 133 -4.96 -9.82 4.72
C ARG A 133 -5.49 -9.63 3.31
N LEU A 134 -5.29 -8.45 2.71
CA LEU A 134 -5.62 -8.21 1.31
C LEU A 134 -4.89 -9.19 0.38
N ALA A 135 -3.58 -9.38 0.57
CA ALA A 135 -2.81 -10.34 -0.22
C ALA A 135 -3.31 -11.78 -0.03
N GLN A 136 -3.65 -12.19 1.19
CA GLN A 136 -4.21 -13.51 1.49
C GLN A 136 -5.60 -13.73 0.89
N LYS A 137 -6.39 -12.67 0.70
CA LYS A 137 -7.63 -12.71 -0.08
C LYS A 137 -7.42 -12.76 -1.61
N GLY A 138 -6.16 -12.88 -2.06
CA GLY A 138 -5.82 -12.93 -3.49
C GLY A 138 -5.72 -11.54 -4.12
N GLY A 139 -5.58 -10.49 -3.31
CA GLY A 139 -5.46 -9.11 -3.75
C GLY A 139 -4.20 -8.83 -4.58
N TRP A 140 -4.30 -7.76 -5.36
CA TRP A 140 -3.27 -7.26 -6.24
C TRP A 140 -2.46 -6.14 -5.59
N ILE A 141 -1.21 -5.99 -6.04
CA ILE A 141 -0.37 -4.83 -5.77
C ILE A 141 -0.12 -4.12 -7.09
N LEU A 142 -0.41 -2.83 -7.12
CA LEU A 142 -0.16 -1.96 -8.26
C LEU A 142 0.87 -0.89 -7.90
N LEU A 143 1.96 -0.88 -8.66
CA LEU A 143 2.94 0.19 -8.67
C LEU A 143 2.61 1.13 -9.83
N LEU A 144 1.98 2.26 -9.55
CA LEU A 144 1.55 3.27 -10.53
C LEU A 144 2.55 4.43 -10.59
N GLY A 145 3.52 4.34 -11.50
CA GLY A 145 4.53 5.37 -11.68
C GLY A 145 5.58 5.43 -10.57
N VAL A 146 5.72 4.32 -9.84
CA VAL A 146 6.73 4.06 -8.82
C VAL A 146 7.32 2.67 -9.07
N ASP A 147 8.44 2.37 -8.44
CA ASP A 147 9.10 1.07 -8.50
C ASP A 147 8.95 0.29 -7.19
N HIS A 148 9.65 -0.84 -7.08
CA HIS A 148 9.60 -1.69 -5.90
C HIS A 148 10.06 -1.00 -4.62
N GLN A 149 10.81 0.11 -4.66
CA GLN A 149 11.19 0.86 -3.45
C GLN A 149 9.96 1.41 -2.71
N ALA A 150 8.84 1.61 -3.40
CA ALA A 150 7.57 2.00 -2.79
C ALA A 150 6.73 0.80 -2.31
N ASN A 151 7.08 -0.44 -2.66
CA ASN A 151 6.24 -1.61 -2.50
C ASN A 151 6.26 -2.14 -1.06
N SER A 152 5.31 -1.69 -0.23
CA SER A 152 5.34 -1.95 1.21
C SER A 152 5.10 -3.40 1.60
N ILE A 153 4.55 -4.23 0.72
CA ILE A 153 4.35 -5.67 1.02
C ILE A 153 5.68 -6.42 1.17
N ILE A 154 6.78 -5.89 0.64
CA ILE A 154 8.12 -6.46 0.80
C ILE A 154 8.48 -6.52 2.28
N HIS A 155 8.12 -5.50 3.06
CA HIS A 155 8.31 -5.53 4.51
C HIS A 155 7.48 -6.62 5.20
N ILE A 156 6.32 -7.02 4.66
CA ILE A 156 5.57 -8.16 5.20
C ILE A 156 6.31 -9.45 4.87
N GLY A 157 6.90 -9.55 3.68
CA GLY A 157 7.75 -10.67 3.28
C GLY A 157 8.98 -10.87 4.18
N GLU A 158 9.60 -9.80 4.70
CA GLU A 158 10.66 -9.88 5.71
C GLU A 158 10.19 -10.64 6.96
N ASP A 159 8.97 -10.37 7.42
CA ASP A 159 8.35 -11.04 8.56
C ASP A 159 8.15 -12.53 8.27
N TYR A 160 7.60 -12.87 7.09
CA TYR A 160 7.48 -14.27 6.65
C TYR A 160 8.84 -15.00 6.53
N ALA A 161 9.88 -14.29 6.10
CA ALA A 161 11.23 -14.81 5.98
C ALA A 161 11.91 -15.03 7.35
N GLY A 162 11.43 -14.37 8.41
CA GLY A 162 12.04 -14.37 9.73
C GLY A 162 13.29 -13.49 9.79
N ASP A 163 13.27 -12.33 9.13
CA ASP A 163 14.40 -11.40 9.07
C ASP A 163 14.85 -10.93 10.46
N PRO A 164 16.08 -11.26 10.91
CA PRO A 164 16.59 -10.84 12.21
C PRO A 164 16.84 -9.32 12.31
N GLY A 165 16.96 -8.63 11.18
CA GLY A 165 17.12 -7.16 11.11
C GLY A 165 15.81 -6.39 11.29
N ARG A 166 14.68 -7.10 11.39
CA ARG A 166 13.39 -6.52 11.72
C ARG A 166 13.38 -6.04 13.18
N HIS A 167 12.60 -5.00 13.47
CA HIS A 167 12.40 -4.45 14.83
C HIS A 167 13.66 -3.86 15.49
N THR A 168 14.66 -3.48 14.70
CA THR A 168 15.87 -2.81 15.19
C THR A 168 15.62 -1.37 15.63
N ARG A 169 14.64 -0.69 15.02
CA ARG A 169 14.33 0.72 15.34
C ARG A 169 13.37 0.87 16.51
N PHE A 170 12.25 0.16 16.47
CA PHE A 170 11.29 0.07 17.58
C PHE A 170 11.18 -1.38 18.00
N SER A 171 11.31 -1.62 19.31
CA SER A 171 11.27 -2.94 19.94
C SER A 171 10.52 -2.87 21.28
N PRO A 172 10.15 -3.99 21.91
CA PRO A 172 9.61 -3.96 23.27
C PRO A 172 10.54 -3.31 24.30
N GLN A 173 11.86 -3.35 24.06
CA GLN A 173 12.87 -2.72 24.93
C GLN A 173 13.13 -1.24 24.60
N ASN A 174 12.74 -0.80 23.40
CA ASN A 174 12.86 0.58 22.93
C ASN A 174 11.59 0.98 22.14
N PRO A 175 10.44 1.11 22.82
CA PRO A 175 9.20 1.44 22.16
C PRO A 175 9.17 2.93 21.77
N LYS A 176 8.44 3.24 20.70
CA LYS A 176 8.08 4.62 20.36
C LYS A 176 6.70 4.94 20.88
N ALA A 177 6.61 5.93 21.77
CA ALA A 177 5.33 6.51 22.18
C ALA A 177 4.77 7.41 21.07
N VAL A 178 3.47 7.28 20.80
CA VAL A 178 2.71 8.14 19.89
C VAL A 178 1.36 8.43 20.52
N ILE A 179 0.89 9.67 20.44
CA ILE A 179 -0.48 10.01 20.84
C ILE A 179 -1.42 9.65 19.68
N LEU A 180 -2.31 8.70 19.90
CA LEU A 180 -3.38 8.31 18.99
C LEU A 180 -4.69 8.94 19.47
N LYS A 181 -5.39 9.69 18.59
CA LYS A 181 -6.78 10.09 18.83
C LYS A 181 -7.71 9.01 18.29
N HIS A 182 -8.03 8.04 19.13
CA HIS A 182 -8.93 6.94 18.79
C HIS A 182 -10.36 7.47 18.60
N PRO A 183 -11.09 7.07 17.53
CA PRO A 183 -12.44 7.59 17.25
C PRO A 183 -13.42 7.42 18.42
N GLU A 184 -13.37 6.26 19.10
CA GLU A 184 -14.26 5.94 20.23
C GLU A 184 -13.68 6.27 21.61
N ARG A 185 -12.37 6.13 21.81
CA ARG A 185 -11.72 6.20 23.13
C ARG A 185 -11.10 7.57 23.44
N GLY A 186 -11.05 8.46 22.45
CA GLY A 186 -10.36 9.75 22.56
C GLY A 186 -8.84 9.61 22.46
N GLU A 187 -8.11 10.59 22.99
CA GLU A 187 -6.66 10.58 22.96
C GLU A 187 -6.07 9.55 23.93
N MET A 188 -5.14 8.75 23.41
CA MET A 188 -4.44 7.72 24.16
C MET A 188 -3.00 7.63 23.69
N GLU A 189 -2.08 7.36 24.61
CA GLU A 189 -0.71 7.01 24.26
C GLU A 189 -0.66 5.54 23.83
N VAL A 190 -0.05 5.27 22.67
CA VAL A 190 0.23 3.91 22.19
C VAL A 190 1.72 3.71 22.07
N LEU A 191 2.17 2.51 22.44
CA LEU A 191 3.58 2.11 22.35
C LEU A 191 3.78 1.25 21.12
N LEU A 192 4.49 1.78 20.13
CA LEU A 192 4.89 1.02 18.95
C LEU A 192 6.14 0.23 19.31
N THR A 193 5.98 -1.09 19.40
CA THR A 193 7.02 -2.04 19.83
C THR A 193 7.64 -2.81 18.68
N SER A 194 7.24 -2.52 17.45
CA SER A 194 7.73 -3.21 16.27
C SER A 194 7.86 -2.23 15.10
N MET A 195 8.94 -2.38 14.34
CA MET A 195 9.13 -1.66 13.08
C MET A 195 9.82 -2.53 12.03
N MET A 196 9.56 -2.27 10.75
CA MET A 196 10.31 -2.88 9.66
C MET A 196 11.78 -2.46 9.68
N GLY A 197 12.63 -3.31 9.10
CA GLY A 197 14.06 -3.05 8.95
C GLY A 197 14.41 -2.48 7.58
N SER A 198 15.71 -2.46 7.28
CA SER A 198 16.21 -2.34 5.91
C SER A 198 16.40 -3.73 5.32
N THR A 199 16.01 -3.92 4.06
CA THR A 199 16.17 -5.20 3.37
C THR A 199 16.75 -5.05 1.98
N VAL A 200 17.57 -6.01 1.58
CA VAL A 200 18.07 -6.14 0.20
C VAL A 200 16.98 -6.61 -0.77
N ALA A 201 15.84 -7.09 -0.26
CA ALA A 201 14.75 -7.59 -1.09
C ALA A 201 14.23 -6.52 -2.06
N PHE A 202 14.23 -5.25 -1.66
CA PHE A 202 13.85 -4.13 -2.54
C PHE A 202 14.66 -4.06 -3.83
N GLU A 203 15.97 -4.32 -3.76
CA GLU A 203 16.88 -4.25 -4.91
C GLU A 203 16.71 -5.44 -5.86
N LYS A 204 16.33 -6.60 -5.32
CA LYS A 204 16.24 -7.86 -6.08
C LYS A 204 14.82 -8.18 -6.56
N MET A 205 13.81 -7.48 -6.06
CA MET A 205 12.41 -7.85 -6.26
C MET A 205 11.98 -7.83 -7.73
N GLU A 206 12.34 -6.78 -8.46
CA GLU A 206 11.99 -6.61 -9.88
C GLU A 206 12.51 -7.80 -10.71
N GLU A 207 13.80 -8.12 -10.56
CA GLU A 207 14.44 -9.23 -11.29
C GLU A 207 13.75 -10.56 -10.94
N GLU A 208 13.51 -10.80 -9.66
CA GLU A 208 12.97 -12.07 -9.20
C GLU A 208 11.53 -12.31 -9.67
N LEU A 209 10.66 -11.30 -9.60
CA LEU A 209 9.28 -11.42 -10.10
C LEU A 209 9.23 -11.51 -11.62
N ARG A 210 10.11 -10.79 -12.34
CA ARG A 210 10.20 -10.91 -13.81
C ARG A 210 10.68 -12.29 -14.24
N ARG A 211 11.67 -12.87 -13.56
CA ARG A 211 12.16 -14.23 -13.81
C ARG A 211 11.05 -15.28 -13.65
N ARG A 212 10.09 -15.02 -12.76
CA ARG A 212 8.90 -15.86 -12.51
C ARG A 212 7.73 -15.56 -13.44
N GLY A 213 7.79 -14.52 -14.26
CA GLY A 213 6.68 -14.07 -15.09
C GLY A 213 5.49 -13.52 -14.28
N GLN A 214 5.75 -12.97 -13.09
CA GLN A 214 4.72 -12.54 -12.12
C GLN A 214 4.44 -11.02 -12.14
N ILE A 215 4.98 -10.30 -13.12
CA ILE A 215 4.68 -8.88 -13.36
C ILE A 215 3.88 -8.74 -14.65
N VAL A 216 2.75 -8.05 -14.58
CA VAL A 216 2.05 -7.52 -15.75
C VAL A 216 2.38 -6.04 -15.89
N ASP A 217 3.13 -5.69 -16.93
CA ASP A 217 3.44 -4.31 -17.25
C ASP A 217 2.26 -3.60 -17.93
N GLY A 218 2.12 -2.31 -17.66
CA GLY A 218 1.17 -1.44 -18.35
C GLY A 218 1.55 0.03 -18.27
N LYS A 219 0.67 0.89 -18.76
CA LYS A 219 0.83 2.34 -18.67
C LYS A 219 -0.51 3.01 -18.38
N ILE A 220 -0.47 4.10 -17.62
CA ILE A 220 -1.60 5.01 -17.42
C ILE A 220 -1.07 6.41 -17.71
N GLY A 221 -1.55 7.04 -18.80
CA GLY A 221 -0.89 8.22 -19.34
C GLY A 221 0.60 7.95 -19.63
N ALA A 222 1.47 8.79 -19.06
CA ALA A 222 2.92 8.61 -19.14
C ALA A 222 3.50 7.66 -18.07
N ALA A 223 2.72 7.29 -17.05
CA ALA A 223 3.21 6.49 -15.93
C ALA A 223 3.40 5.03 -16.36
N ARG A 224 4.58 4.47 -16.06
CA ARG A 224 4.79 3.03 -16.12
C ARG A 224 4.08 2.37 -14.95
N CYS A 225 3.44 1.25 -15.22
CA CYS A 225 2.72 0.49 -14.21
C CYS A 225 3.22 -0.96 -14.15
N ALA A 226 3.26 -1.52 -12.95
CA ALA A 226 3.50 -2.94 -12.74
C ALA A 226 2.41 -3.48 -11.81
N LEU A 227 1.72 -4.54 -12.24
CA LEU A 227 0.69 -5.25 -11.48
C LEU A 227 1.16 -6.67 -11.16
N MET A 228 0.97 -7.10 -9.92
CA MET A 228 1.37 -8.42 -9.43
C MET A 228 0.46 -8.87 -8.29
N LYS A 229 0.40 -10.18 -8.02
CA LYS A 229 -0.34 -10.68 -6.84
C LYS A 229 0.47 -10.42 -5.57
N GLY A 230 -0.20 -10.02 -4.48
CA GLY A 230 0.49 -9.77 -3.22
C GLY A 230 1.24 -11.01 -2.69
N ARG A 231 0.62 -12.18 -2.80
CA ARG A 231 1.23 -13.48 -2.44
C ARG A 231 2.51 -13.80 -3.23
N ASP A 232 2.59 -13.35 -4.48
CA ASP A 232 3.79 -13.57 -5.30
C ASP A 232 4.96 -12.74 -4.77
N VAL A 233 4.70 -11.50 -4.34
CA VAL A 233 5.73 -10.64 -3.73
C VAL A 233 6.18 -11.19 -2.38
N LEU A 234 5.26 -11.70 -1.54
CA LEU A 234 5.61 -12.34 -0.28
C LEU A 234 6.55 -13.53 -0.51
N LYS A 235 6.16 -14.43 -1.43
CA LYS A 235 6.96 -15.62 -1.75
C LYS A 235 8.31 -15.26 -2.35
N ALA A 236 8.36 -14.30 -3.26
CA ALA A 236 9.62 -13.81 -3.83
C ALA A 236 10.53 -13.21 -2.74
N THR A 237 9.97 -12.47 -1.78
CA THR A 237 10.74 -11.92 -0.66
C THR A 237 11.36 -13.02 0.21
N GLU A 238 10.60 -14.05 0.58
CA GLU A 238 11.13 -15.20 1.33
C GLU A 238 12.27 -15.89 0.59
N ASP A 239 12.11 -16.09 -0.72
CA ASP A 239 13.10 -16.78 -1.56
C ASP A 239 14.37 -15.94 -1.78
N ILE A 240 14.27 -14.61 -1.74
CA ILE A 240 15.42 -13.71 -1.76
C ILE A 240 16.17 -13.74 -0.42
N LEU A 241 15.44 -13.74 0.71
CA LEU A 241 16.03 -13.48 2.03
C LEU A 241 16.50 -14.74 2.76
N ARG A 242 15.74 -15.85 2.72
CA ARG A 242 16.11 -17.06 3.47
C ARG A 242 17.50 -17.61 3.14
N PRO A 243 17.98 -17.60 1.87
CA PRO A 243 19.34 -18.04 1.57
C PRO A 243 20.42 -17.15 2.20
N ILE A 244 20.13 -15.86 2.40
CA ILE A 244 21.07 -14.90 3.00
C ILE A 244 21.23 -15.15 4.50
N PHE A 245 20.15 -15.50 5.19
CA PHE A 245 20.17 -15.77 6.63
C PHE A 245 20.84 -17.11 6.98
N ALA A 246 20.93 -18.02 6.02
CA ALA A 246 21.55 -19.34 6.18
C ALA A 246 23.06 -19.36 5.83
N ALA A 247 23.60 -18.25 5.30
CA ALA A 247 25.00 -18.08 4.92
C ALA A 247 25.82 -17.47 6.06
#